data_AF-A0A825B9Z3-F1
#
_entry.id   AF-A0A825B9Z3-F1
#
_cell.length_a   1.000
_cell.length_b   1.000
_cell.length_c   1.000
_cell.angle_alpha   90.00
_cell.angle_beta   90.00
_cell.angle_gamma   90.00
#
_symmetry.space_group_name_H-M   'P 1'
#
loop_
_entity.id
_entity.type
_entity.pdbx_description
1 polymer ?
#
loop_
_entity_poly.entity_id
_entity_poly.type
_entity_poly.pdbx_seq_one_letter_code
_entity_poly.pdbx_strand_id
1 'polypeptide(L)'
;MAEHRVGLNLVKKPPKEYSAKEIKDWFFNGTRKSKELIVTNEVVDIINATISDPEFDGYKFKDVLIEYQDTLLNKQNVNLEVYVNAIRFCSYMETSGGNVTESYIKTFRNREVVQKALRALEVDPEKGYETQEYKNLYSAASRYRKTDMVKNILIQSEMPLYLMYQGYRYKIVEKLYEEAMTAKASRDRINACNVFLTHVRPPEGFQVEVNIKSKGNDEVTQIEEMLKNMAKKQQELISLGVDSEEVANAKDNFIEAELINGEV
;
A
#
# COMPACT_ATOMS: atom_id res chain seq x y z
N MET A 1 -8.55 -61.40 -17.55
CA MET A 1 -9.13 -60.07 -17.83
C MET A 1 -8.52 -59.10 -16.83
N ALA A 2 -7.45 -58.43 -17.27
CA ALA A 2 -6.61 -57.55 -16.46
C ALA A 2 -7.01 -56.08 -16.67
N GLU A 3 -6.81 -55.30 -15.61
CA GLU A 3 -6.51 -53.85 -15.58
C GLU A 3 -7.51 -52.83 -16.13
N HIS A 4 -7.97 -51.94 -15.23
CA HIS A 4 -7.43 -50.58 -15.17
C HIS A 4 -7.82 -49.90 -13.84
N ARG A 5 -6.87 -49.78 -12.91
CA ARG A 5 -6.94 -48.84 -11.79
C ARG A 5 -6.14 -47.61 -12.19
N VAL A 6 -6.81 -46.58 -12.70
CA VAL A 6 -6.19 -45.28 -12.96
C VAL A 6 -6.97 -44.22 -12.22
N GLY A 7 -6.44 -43.86 -11.06
CA GLY A 7 -6.76 -42.65 -10.34
C GLY A 7 -5.61 -42.47 -9.37
N LEU A 8 -4.71 -41.52 -9.65
CA LEU A 8 -3.75 -41.08 -8.65
C LEU A 8 -4.56 -40.61 -7.44
N ASN A 9 -4.59 -41.41 -6.38
CA ASN A 9 -4.97 -40.96 -5.05
C ASN A 9 -3.90 -39.96 -4.61
N LEU A 10 -4.00 -38.73 -5.10
CA LEU A 10 -3.42 -37.57 -4.45
C LEU A 10 -4.18 -37.42 -3.12
N VAL A 11 -3.76 -38.20 -2.13
CA VAL A 11 -4.13 -37.96 -0.74
C VAL A 11 -3.67 -36.53 -0.47
N LYS A 12 -4.62 -35.57 -0.44
CA LYS A 12 -4.33 -34.21 0.03
C LYS A 12 -3.70 -34.41 1.40
N LYS A 13 -2.40 -34.11 1.53
CA LYS A 13 -1.71 -34.19 2.82
C LYS A 13 -2.55 -33.38 3.81
N PRO A 14 -2.80 -33.90 5.03
CA PRO A 14 -3.55 -33.14 6.01
C PRO A 14 -2.90 -31.77 6.15
N PRO A 15 -3.70 -30.69 6.21
CA PRO A 15 -3.18 -29.34 6.28
C PRO A 15 -2.23 -29.25 7.49
N LYS A 16 -0.99 -28.85 7.23
CA LYS A 16 0.00 -28.69 8.30
C LYS A 16 -0.46 -27.53 9.18
N GLU A 17 -0.68 -27.80 10.47
CA GLU A 17 -0.92 -26.75 11.46
C GLU A 17 0.40 -25.99 11.74
N TYR A 18 0.31 -24.67 11.84
CA TYR A 18 1.45 -23.80 12.10
C TYR A 18 1.38 -23.22 13.49
N SER A 19 2.54 -23.14 14.14
CA SER A 19 2.72 -22.49 15.44
C SER A 19 2.93 -20.97 15.31
N ALA A 20 2.70 -20.23 16.40
CA ALA A 20 2.96 -18.79 16.46
C ALA A 20 4.41 -18.42 16.08
N LYS A 21 5.37 -19.30 16.39
CA LYS A 21 6.79 -19.11 16.06
C LYS A 21 7.02 -19.25 14.55
N GLU A 22 6.47 -20.30 13.93
CA GLU A 22 6.57 -20.49 12.48
C GLU A 22 5.92 -19.34 11.70
N ILE A 23 4.79 -18.81 12.17
CA ILE A 23 4.12 -17.67 11.53
C ILE A 23 4.97 -16.40 11.64
N LYS A 24 5.64 -16.15 12.78
CA LYS A 24 6.61 -15.06 12.89
C LYS A 24 7.74 -15.23 11.88
N ASP A 25 8.29 -16.43 11.76
CA ASP A 25 9.40 -16.71 10.85
C ASP A 25 9.04 -16.43 9.37
N TRP A 26 7.76 -16.51 8.99
CA TRP A 26 7.32 -16.17 7.63
C TRP A 26 7.62 -14.71 7.24
N PHE A 27 7.55 -13.79 8.19
CA PHE A 27 7.74 -12.35 7.95
C PHE A 27 9.18 -11.88 8.19
N PHE A 28 10.02 -12.66 8.89
CA PHE A 28 11.32 -12.21 9.40
C PHE A 28 12.54 -12.95 8.84
N ASN A 29 12.40 -13.67 7.73
CA ASN A 29 13.52 -14.37 7.09
C ASN A 29 14.52 -13.40 6.42
N GLY A 30 15.36 -12.75 7.23
CA GLY A 30 16.73 -12.36 6.88
C GLY A 30 17.01 -10.91 6.45
N THR A 31 16.04 -10.13 5.98
CA THR A 31 16.37 -8.87 5.25
C THR A 31 15.82 -7.57 5.84
N ARG A 32 14.94 -7.59 6.84
CA ARG A 32 14.37 -6.36 7.41
C ARG A 32 14.36 -6.38 8.92
N LYS A 33 15.15 -5.49 9.54
CA LYS A 33 14.95 -5.09 10.94
C LYS A 33 13.67 -4.26 11.01
N SER A 34 12.57 -4.80 11.51
CA SER A 34 11.46 -3.93 11.95
C SER A 34 10.46 -4.66 12.82
N LYS A 35 10.08 -3.99 13.91
CA LYS A 35 8.92 -4.19 14.81
C LYS A 35 8.63 -5.62 15.29
N GLU A 36 8.61 -5.78 16.62
CA GLU A 36 8.08 -6.99 17.26
C GLU A 36 6.64 -7.23 16.81
N LEU A 37 6.45 -8.19 15.89
CA LEU A 37 5.13 -8.63 15.49
C LEU A 37 4.51 -9.42 16.65
N ILE A 38 3.43 -8.90 17.20
CA ILE A 38 2.64 -9.60 18.20
C ILE A 38 1.73 -10.58 17.47
N VAL A 39 2.00 -11.88 17.66
CA VAL A 39 1.16 -12.96 17.14
C VAL A 39 0.34 -13.50 18.31
N THR A 40 -0.96 -13.26 18.27
CA THR A 40 -1.92 -13.80 19.26
C THR A 40 -2.38 -15.20 18.85
N ASN A 41 -2.84 -15.99 19.82
CA ASN A 41 -3.35 -17.34 19.55
C ASN A 41 -4.56 -17.32 18.60
N GLU A 42 -5.43 -16.32 18.73
CA GLU A 42 -6.60 -16.15 17.84
C GLU A 42 -6.19 -16.03 16.36
N VAL A 43 -5.08 -15.34 16.09
CA VAL A 43 -4.56 -15.21 14.71
C VAL A 43 -4.02 -16.53 14.18
N VAL A 44 -3.35 -17.31 15.04
CA VAL A 44 -2.86 -18.66 14.69
C VAL A 44 -4.04 -19.55 14.31
N ASP A 45 -5.10 -19.53 15.11
CA ASP A 45 -6.32 -20.31 14.87
C ASP A 45 -6.99 -19.89 13.56
N ILE A 46 -7.11 -18.59 13.29
CA ILE A 46 -7.68 -18.07 12.04
C ILE A 46 -6.85 -18.52 10.83
N ILE A 47 -5.52 -18.46 10.92
CA ILE A 47 -4.62 -18.88 9.83
C ILE A 47 -4.78 -20.38 9.58
N ASN A 48 -4.70 -21.22 10.62
CA ASN A 48 -4.81 -22.66 10.49
C ASN A 48 -6.19 -23.09 9.98
N ALA A 49 -7.27 -22.43 10.43
CA ALA A 49 -8.62 -22.65 9.91
C ALA A 49 -8.73 -22.29 8.42
N THR A 50 -8.08 -21.20 7.98
CA THR A 50 -8.10 -20.77 6.57
C THR A 50 -7.29 -21.72 5.68
N ILE A 51 -6.13 -22.19 6.14
CA ILE A 51 -5.28 -23.14 5.40
C ILE A 51 -5.98 -24.49 5.23
N SER A 52 -6.86 -24.85 6.17
CA SER A 52 -7.63 -26.08 6.16
C SER A 52 -8.96 -25.98 5.40
N ASP A 53 -9.37 -24.76 5.01
CA ASP A 53 -10.63 -24.53 4.29
C ASP A 53 -10.51 -25.07 2.85
N PRO A 54 -11.41 -25.96 2.39
CA PRO A 54 -11.39 -26.51 1.03
C PRO A 54 -11.48 -25.46 -0.09
N GLU A 55 -12.03 -24.27 0.18
CA GLU A 55 -12.06 -23.16 -0.79
C GLU A 55 -10.67 -22.55 -1.02
N PHE A 56 -9.73 -22.76 -0.09
CA PHE A 56 -8.36 -22.29 -0.20
C PHE A 56 -7.37 -23.44 -0.42
N ASP A 57 -6.41 -23.19 -1.31
CA ASP A 57 -5.19 -23.98 -1.31
C ASP A 57 -4.28 -23.42 -0.21
N GLY A 58 -4.15 -24.14 0.89
CA GLY A 58 -3.42 -23.68 2.08
C GLY A 58 -1.96 -23.26 1.82
N TYR A 59 -1.33 -23.77 0.76
CA TYR A 59 0.00 -23.30 0.34
C TYR A 59 -0.06 -21.91 -0.29
N LYS A 60 -1.07 -21.64 -1.13
CA LYS A 60 -1.25 -20.33 -1.77
C LYS A 60 -1.57 -19.25 -0.75
N PHE A 61 -2.32 -19.57 0.30
CA PHE A 61 -2.66 -18.59 1.34
C PHE A 61 -1.42 -18.06 2.07
N LYS A 62 -0.44 -18.94 2.39
CA LYS A 62 0.83 -18.53 2.97
C LYS A 62 1.61 -17.61 2.03
N ASP A 63 1.70 -17.95 0.75
CA ASP A 63 2.44 -17.15 -0.23
C ASP A 63 1.82 -15.75 -0.37
N VAL A 64 0.49 -15.67 -0.39
CA VAL A 64 -0.28 -14.41 -0.38
C VAL A 64 -0.01 -13.58 0.89
N LEU A 65 0.06 -14.20 2.08
CA LEU A 65 0.44 -13.50 3.32
C LEU A 65 1.86 -12.91 3.25
N ILE A 66 2.79 -13.57 2.54
CA ILE A 66 4.16 -13.08 2.40
C ILE A 66 4.25 -12.00 1.31
N GLU A 67 3.51 -12.17 0.21
CA GLU A 67 3.46 -11.24 -0.92
C GLU A 67 2.99 -9.85 -0.50
N TYR A 68 1.92 -9.78 0.28
CA TYR A 68 1.34 -8.50 0.71
C TYR A 68 1.89 -7.99 2.05
N GLN A 69 2.99 -8.56 2.57
CA GLN A 69 3.52 -8.23 3.90
C GLN A 69 3.90 -6.75 4.05
N ASP A 70 4.23 -6.07 2.94
CA ASP A 70 4.57 -4.65 2.92
C ASP A 70 3.39 -3.77 3.38
N THR A 71 2.15 -4.22 3.20
CA THR A 71 0.96 -3.52 3.71
C THR A 71 0.87 -3.52 5.23
N LEU A 72 1.41 -4.56 5.87
CA LEU A 72 1.50 -4.72 7.32
C LEU A 72 2.71 -3.97 7.88
N LEU A 73 3.89 -4.19 7.31
CA LEU A 73 5.17 -3.71 7.87
C LEU A 73 5.42 -2.22 7.69
N ASN A 74 4.86 -1.60 6.65
CA ASN A 74 5.06 -0.17 6.38
C ASN A 74 4.14 0.74 7.21
N LYS A 75 3.12 0.20 7.88
CA LYS A 75 2.19 0.99 8.70
C LYS A 75 2.51 0.85 10.18
N GLN A 76 2.58 1.98 10.88
CA GLN A 76 3.09 2.00 12.26
C GLN A 76 2.21 1.24 13.28
N ASN A 77 0.91 1.03 13.07
CA ASN A 77 0.04 0.48 14.12
C ASN A 77 -0.97 -0.56 13.60
N VAL A 78 -0.55 -1.51 12.77
CA VAL A 78 -1.49 -2.49 12.23
C VAL A 78 -1.37 -3.84 12.92
N ASN A 79 -2.48 -4.28 13.50
CA ASN A 79 -2.64 -5.59 14.12
C ASN A 79 -2.60 -6.68 13.03
N LEU A 80 -1.86 -7.76 13.29
CA LEU A 80 -1.76 -8.92 12.40
C LEU A 80 -3.15 -9.54 12.13
N GLU A 81 -4.05 -9.54 13.10
CA GLU A 81 -5.41 -10.06 12.93
C GLU A 81 -6.19 -9.27 11.87
N VAL A 82 -6.07 -7.95 11.87
CA VAL A 82 -6.72 -7.07 10.89
C VAL A 82 -6.17 -7.35 9.49
N TYR A 83 -4.87 -7.60 9.39
CA TYR A 83 -4.21 -7.97 8.14
C TYR A 83 -4.68 -9.33 7.60
N VAL A 84 -4.63 -10.37 8.43
CA VAL A 84 -5.03 -11.73 8.04
C VAL A 84 -6.48 -11.75 7.61
N ASN A 85 -7.38 -11.08 8.34
CA ASN A 85 -8.78 -10.97 7.95
C ASN A 85 -8.97 -10.16 6.65
N ALA A 86 -8.15 -9.13 6.39
CA ALA A 86 -8.22 -8.39 5.14
C ALA A 86 -7.81 -9.26 3.95
N ILE A 87 -6.78 -10.10 4.10
CA ILE A 87 -6.37 -11.06 3.07
C ILE A 87 -7.46 -12.11 2.86
N ARG A 88 -7.97 -12.74 3.93
CA ARG A 88 -9.09 -13.70 3.84
C ARG A 88 -10.26 -13.11 3.08
N PHE A 89 -10.61 -11.86 3.37
CA PHE A 89 -11.67 -11.15 2.67
C PHE A 89 -11.40 -10.95 1.19
N CYS A 90 -10.19 -10.53 0.81
CA CYS A 90 -9.80 -10.41 -0.59
C CYS A 90 -9.82 -11.77 -1.31
N SER A 91 -9.29 -12.81 -0.68
CA SER A 91 -9.30 -14.16 -1.27
C SER A 91 -10.72 -14.70 -1.42
N TYR A 92 -11.62 -14.48 -0.45
CA TYR A 92 -13.03 -14.83 -0.62
C TYR A 92 -13.70 -14.01 -1.73
N MET A 93 -13.36 -12.73 -1.91
CA MET A 93 -13.87 -11.93 -3.03
C MET A 93 -13.50 -12.53 -4.38
N GLU A 94 -12.31 -13.10 -4.53
CA GLU A 94 -11.94 -13.81 -5.76
C GLU A 94 -12.80 -15.06 -5.97
N THR A 95 -12.96 -15.89 -4.93
CA THR A 95 -13.75 -17.13 -5.03
C THR A 95 -15.25 -16.88 -5.23
N SER A 96 -15.81 -15.81 -4.66
CA SER A 96 -17.22 -15.43 -4.74
C SER A 96 -17.51 -14.46 -5.90
N GLY A 97 -16.61 -14.34 -6.88
CA GLY A 97 -16.85 -13.54 -8.09
C GLY A 97 -17.06 -12.04 -7.84
N GLY A 98 -16.43 -11.48 -6.81
CA GLY A 98 -16.50 -10.07 -6.45
C GLY A 98 -17.67 -9.69 -5.53
N ASN A 99 -18.46 -10.65 -5.06
CA ASN A 99 -19.56 -10.39 -4.12
C ASN A 99 -19.02 -9.99 -2.74
N VAL A 100 -19.13 -8.68 -2.44
CA VAL A 100 -18.64 -8.06 -1.20
C VAL A 100 -19.33 -8.61 0.04
N THR A 101 -20.64 -8.82 -0.02
CA THR A 101 -21.43 -9.26 1.13
C THR A 101 -21.11 -10.71 1.48
N GLU A 102 -21.07 -11.58 0.48
CA GLU A 102 -20.75 -12.99 0.65
C GLU A 102 -19.34 -13.18 1.21
N SER A 103 -18.37 -12.46 0.67
CA SER A 103 -16.98 -12.49 1.14
C SER A 103 -16.85 -12.03 2.59
N TYR A 104 -17.65 -11.03 2.99
CA TYR A 104 -17.69 -10.55 4.37
C TYR A 104 -18.30 -11.58 5.32
N ILE A 105 -19.37 -12.27 4.89
CA ILE A 105 -19.99 -13.38 5.65
C ILE A 105 -18.95 -14.49 5.89
N LYS A 106 -18.23 -14.92 4.85
CA LYS A 106 -17.23 -15.99 4.93
C LYS A 106 -16.05 -15.60 5.84
N THR A 107 -15.57 -14.36 5.73
CA THR A 107 -14.46 -13.85 6.55
C THR A 107 -14.83 -13.76 8.04
N PHE A 108 -16.00 -13.20 8.33
CA PHE A 108 -16.43 -12.84 9.68
C PHE A 108 -17.62 -13.65 10.18
N ARG A 109 -17.62 -14.97 9.92
CA ARG A 109 -18.74 -15.86 10.28
C ARG A 109 -19.15 -15.77 11.75
N ASN A 110 -18.19 -15.54 12.65
CA ASN A 110 -18.43 -15.48 14.08
C ASN A 110 -18.96 -14.11 14.58
N ARG A 111 -18.99 -13.06 13.75
CA ARG A 111 -19.49 -11.75 14.17
C ARG A 111 -21.01 -11.79 14.34
N GLU A 112 -21.50 -11.15 15.39
CA GLU A 112 -22.94 -11.08 15.68
C GLU A 112 -23.76 -10.53 14.53
N VAL A 113 -23.26 -9.50 13.83
CA VAL A 113 -23.97 -8.89 12.68
C VAL A 113 -24.19 -9.92 11.56
N VAL A 114 -23.20 -10.79 11.32
CA VAL A 114 -23.29 -11.87 10.33
C VAL A 114 -24.25 -12.94 10.81
N GLN A 115 -24.13 -13.39 12.06
CA GLN A 115 -25.01 -14.40 12.64
C GLN A 115 -26.48 -13.97 12.66
N LYS A 116 -26.77 -12.71 13.02
CA LYS A 116 -28.13 -12.14 13.01
C LYS A 116 -28.71 -12.11 11.60
N ALA A 117 -27.92 -11.70 10.61
CA ALA A 117 -28.35 -11.68 9.21
C ALA A 117 -28.58 -13.09 8.64
N LEU A 118 -27.72 -14.06 8.97
CA LEU A 118 -27.89 -15.45 8.55
C LEU A 118 -29.15 -16.09 9.16
N ARG A 119 -29.39 -15.87 10.46
CA ARG A 119 -30.63 -16.34 11.10
C ARG A 119 -31.88 -15.72 10.47
N ALA A 120 -31.84 -14.44 10.11
CA ALA A 120 -32.95 -13.79 9.42
C ALA A 120 -33.25 -14.43 8.05
N LEU A 121 -32.21 -14.85 7.33
CA LEU A 121 -32.34 -15.60 6.07
C LEU A 121 -32.85 -17.03 6.27
N GLU A 122 -32.49 -17.69 7.37
CA GLU A 122 -32.99 -19.03 7.72
C GLU A 122 -34.48 -19.02 8.06
N VAL A 123 -34.96 -17.95 8.73
CA VAL A 123 -36.37 -17.81 9.13
C VAL A 123 -37.28 -17.54 7.94
N ASP A 124 -36.85 -16.70 7.00
CA ASP A 124 -37.59 -16.40 5.78
C ASP A 124 -36.62 -16.30 4.58
N PRO A 125 -36.46 -17.39 3.80
CA PRO A 125 -35.53 -17.41 2.67
C PRO A 125 -35.87 -16.44 1.53
N GLU A 126 -37.15 -16.05 1.38
CA GLU A 126 -37.59 -15.18 0.30
C GLU A 126 -37.45 -13.70 0.68
N LYS A 127 -37.75 -13.34 1.93
CA LYS A 127 -37.74 -11.94 2.39
C LYS A 127 -36.61 -11.59 3.35
N GLY A 128 -35.79 -12.56 3.76
CA GLY A 128 -34.67 -12.37 4.68
C GLY A 128 -33.67 -11.32 4.20
N TYR A 129 -33.54 -11.12 2.88
CA TYR A 129 -32.70 -10.09 2.27
C TYR A 129 -33.22 -8.66 2.47
N GLU A 130 -34.51 -8.47 2.73
CA GLU A 130 -35.14 -7.16 2.93
C GLU A 130 -35.06 -6.69 4.40
N THR A 131 -34.70 -7.60 5.30
CA THR A 131 -34.59 -7.35 6.74
C THR A 131 -33.56 -6.28 7.07
N GLN A 132 -33.75 -5.59 8.19
CA GLN A 132 -32.83 -4.54 8.63
C GLN A 132 -31.45 -5.13 8.96
N GLU A 133 -31.42 -6.36 9.45
CA GLU A 133 -30.24 -7.15 9.77
C GLU A 133 -29.38 -7.37 8.52
N TYR A 134 -29.99 -7.78 7.40
CA TYR A 134 -29.27 -7.97 6.14
C TYR A 134 -28.77 -6.64 5.54
N LYS A 135 -29.57 -5.57 5.65
CA LYS A 135 -29.14 -4.20 5.24
C LYS A 135 -27.95 -3.70 6.07
N ASN A 136 -27.94 -3.98 7.36
CA ASN A 136 -26.83 -3.66 8.26
C ASN A 136 -25.56 -4.45 7.88
N LEU A 137 -25.71 -5.73 7.55
CA LEU A 137 -24.62 -6.57 7.03
C LEU A 137 -24.04 -6.01 5.72
N TYR A 138 -24.88 -5.70 4.74
CA TYR A 138 -24.46 -5.11 3.47
C TYR A 138 -23.68 -3.81 3.69
N SER A 139 -24.19 -2.95 4.57
CA SER A 139 -23.55 -1.69 4.93
C SER A 139 -22.19 -1.91 5.61
N ALA A 140 -22.08 -2.89 6.51
CA ALA A 140 -20.83 -3.26 7.16
C ALA A 140 -19.79 -3.79 6.16
N ALA A 141 -20.22 -4.67 5.23
CA ALA A 141 -19.36 -5.23 4.19
C ALA A 141 -18.82 -4.14 3.25
N SER A 142 -19.69 -3.21 2.82
CA SER A 142 -19.30 -2.07 1.99
C SER A 142 -18.29 -1.15 2.68
N ARG A 143 -18.46 -0.89 3.99
CA ARG A 143 -17.50 -0.11 4.79
C ARG A 143 -16.16 -0.85 4.92
N TYR A 144 -16.20 -2.16 5.16
CA TYR A 144 -14.98 -2.97 5.31
C TYR A 144 -14.14 -2.98 4.04
N ARG A 145 -14.76 -3.13 2.86
CA ARG A 145 -14.05 -3.03 1.56
C ARG A 145 -13.33 -1.70 1.37
N LYS A 146 -13.83 -0.61 1.96
CA LYS A 146 -13.24 0.73 1.86
C LYS A 146 -12.13 0.99 2.88
N THR A 147 -11.82 0.05 3.76
CA THR A 147 -10.72 0.20 4.72
C THR A 147 -9.37 0.23 3.99
N ASP A 148 -8.41 0.98 4.54
CA ASP A 148 -7.12 1.18 3.89
C ASP A 148 -6.31 -0.10 3.75
N MET A 149 -6.55 -1.11 4.60
CA MET A 149 -5.86 -2.40 4.48
C MET A 149 -6.32 -3.15 3.24
N VAL A 150 -7.65 -3.29 3.09
CA VAL A 150 -8.25 -3.95 1.92
C VAL A 150 -7.92 -3.20 0.64
N LYS A 151 -8.04 -1.86 0.65
CA LYS A 151 -7.65 -1.04 -0.51
C LYS A 151 -6.20 -1.25 -0.92
N ASN A 152 -5.27 -1.26 0.03
CA ASN A 152 -3.85 -1.42 -0.29
C ASN A 152 -3.54 -2.79 -0.87
N ILE A 153 -4.15 -3.86 -0.32
CA ILE A 153 -4.00 -5.22 -0.85
C ILE A 153 -4.55 -5.28 -2.28
N LEU A 154 -5.77 -4.76 -2.51
CA LEU A 154 -6.38 -4.74 -3.84
C LEU A 154 -5.56 -3.94 -4.87
N ILE A 155 -5.03 -2.78 -4.46
CA ILE A 155 -4.14 -1.99 -5.32
C ILE A 155 -2.92 -2.82 -5.70
N GLN A 156 -2.23 -3.40 -4.71
CA GLN A 156 -1.05 -4.23 -4.96
C GLN A 156 -1.35 -5.42 -5.87
N SER A 157 -2.52 -6.07 -5.74
CA SER A 157 -2.94 -7.17 -6.61
C SER A 157 -3.28 -6.72 -8.04
N GLU A 158 -3.80 -5.50 -8.23
CA GLU A 158 -4.15 -4.96 -9.55
C GLU A 158 -2.95 -4.35 -10.29
N MET A 159 -1.88 -3.97 -9.58
CA MET A 159 -0.69 -3.34 -10.16
C MET A 159 -0.07 -4.13 -11.32
N PRO A 160 0.14 -5.47 -11.24
CA PRO A 160 0.72 -6.23 -12.34
C PRO A 160 -0.14 -6.17 -13.61
N LEU A 161 -1.46 -6.26 -13.47
CA LEU A 161 -2.42 -6.17 -14.57
C LEU A 161 -2.36 -4.78 -15.22
N TYR A 162 -2.33 -3.74 -14.39
CA TYR A 162 -2.17 -2.37 -14.84
C TYR A 162 -0.88 -2.19 -15.66
N LEU A 163 0.25 -2.68 -15.15
CA LEU A 163 1.55 -2.58 -15.83
C LEU A 163 1.57 -3.37 -17.15
N MET A 164 1.01 -4.58 -17.17
CA MET A 164 0.94 -5.41 -18.37
C MET A 164 0.16 -4.73 -19.50
N TYR A 165 -0.94 -4.04 -19.18
CA TYR A 165 -1.76 -3.34 -20.17
C TYR A 165 -1.36 -1.88 -20.40
N GLN A 166 -0.35 -1.36 -19.70
CA GLN A 166 0.07 0.03 -19.82
C GLN A 166 0.51 0.37 -21.25
N GLY A 167 1.22 -0.54 -21.93
CA GLY A 167 1.62 -0.37 -23.34
C GLY A 167 0.43 -0.26 -24.31
N TYR A 168 -0.63 -1.05 -24.10
CA TYR A 168 -1.84 -0.99 -24.90
C TYR A 168 -2.59 0.33 -24.70
N ARG A 169 -2.58 0.87 -23.47
CA ARG A 169 -3.15 2.19 -23.19
C ARG A 169 -2.47 3.28 -24.03
N TYR A 170 -1.14 3.28 -24.13
CA TYR A 170 -0.43 4.24 -24.98
C TYR A 170 -0.81 4.12 -26.46
N LYS A 171 -0.93 2.91 -26.99
CA LYS A 171 -1.37 2.67 -28.38
C LYS A 171 -2.81 3.15 -28.63
N ILE A 172 -3.71 2.97 -27.67
CA ILE A 172 -5.09 3.48 -27.76
C ILE A 172 -5.09 5.01 -27.74
N VAL A 173 -4.28 5.63 -26.88
CA VAL A 173 -4.14 7.09 -26.80
C VAL A 173 -3.58 7.66 -28.11
N GLU A 174 -2.58 7.02 -28.70
CA GLU A 174 -2.07 7.36 -30.04
C GLU A 174 -3.18 7.27 -31.09
N LYS A 175 -3.97 6.19 -31.10
CA LYS A 175 -5.06 6.03 -32.06
C LYS A 175 -6.18 7.07 -31.87
N LEU A 176 -6.49 7.44 -30.63
CA LEU A 176 -7.45 8.50 -30.32
C LEU A 176 -6.96 9.86 -30.82
N TYR A 177 -5.65 10.14 -30.70
CA TYR A 177 -5.06 11.36 -31.23
C TYR A 177 -5.13 11.41 -32.77
N GLU A 178 -4.83 10.30 -33.44
CA GLU A 178 -5.00 10.19 -34.90
C GLU A 178 -6.45 10.46 -35.31
N GLU A 179 -7.43 9.82 -34.65
CA GLU A 179 -8.84 9.98 -34.97
C GLU A 179 -9.32 11.41 -34.70
N ALA A 180 -8.86 12.05 -33.62
CA ALA A 180 -9.14 13.44 -33.32
C ALA A 180 -8.70 14.41 -34.43
N MET A 181 -7.59 14.10 -35.11
CA MET A 181 -7.02 14.94 -36.18
C MET A 181 -7.53 14.57 -37.58
N THR A 182 -7.85 13.29 -37.82
CA THR A 182 -8.07 12.76 -39.19
C THR A 182 -9.50 12.29 -39.48
N ALA A 183 -10.35 12.08 -38.46
CA ALA A 183 -11.70 11.58 -38.69
C ALA A 183 -12.52 12.51 -39.61
N LYS A 184 -13.33 11.92 -40.49
CA LYS A 184 -14.13 12.67 -41.47
C LYS A 184 -15.23 13.49 -40.81
N ALA A 185 -15.93 12.90 -39.83
CA ALA A 185 -17.02 13.55 -39.14
C ALA A 185 -16.52 14.38 -37.95
N SER A 186 -16.97 15.64 -37.86
CA SER A 186 -16.63 16.52 -36.74
C SER A 186 -17.06 15.96 -35.38
N ARG A 187 -18.16 15.19 -35.36
CA ARG A 187 -18.66 14.52 -34.14
C ARG A 187 -17.67 13.50 -33.60
N ASP A 188 -17.06 12.70 -34.48
CA ASP A 188 -16.11 11.67 -34.07
C ASP A 188 -14.79 12.28 -33.60
N ARG A 189 -14.36 13.39 -34.24
CA ARG A 189 -13.22 14.19 -33.76
C ARG A 189 -13.46 14.73 -32.34
N ILE A 190 -14.63 15.35 -32.11
CA ILE A 190 -14.99 15.90 -30.79
C ILE A 190 -15.08 14.78 -29.74
N ASN A 191 -15.67 13.63 -30.09
CA ASN A 191 -15.75 12.48 -29.19
C ASN A 191 -14.36 11.93 -28.84
N ALA A 192 -13.48 11.77 -29.83
CA ALA A 192 -12.11 11.34 -29.62
C ALA A 192 -11.34 12.31 -28.72
N CYS A 193 -11.47 13.63 -28.95
CA CYS A 193 -10.90 14.66 -28.08
C CYS A 193 -11.40 14.56 -26.64
N ASN A 194 -12.72 14.38 -26.44
CA ASN A 194 -13.31 14.27 -25.11
C ASN A 194 -12.80 13.03 -24.34
N VAL A 195 -12.75 11.88 -25.00
CA VAL A 195 -12.21 10.64 -24.41
C VAL A 195 -10.72 10.78 -24.10
N PHE A 196 -9.94 11.33 -25.02
CA PHE A 196 -8.51 11.59 -24.83
C PHE A 196 -8.25 12.50 -23.62
N LEU A 197 -8.91 13.66 -23.55
CA LEU A 197 -8.74 14.61 -22.45
C LEU A 197 -9.20 14.07 -21.09
N THR A 198 -10.15 13.13 -21.08
CA THR A 198 -10.60 12.47 -19.84
C THR A 198 -9.54 11.52 -19.29
N HIS A 199 -8.84 10.78 -20.16
CA HIS A 199 -7.85 9.78 -19.75
C HIS A 199 -6.43 10.32 -19.58
N VAL A 200 -6.12 11.48 -20.18
CA VAL A 200 -4.84 12.19 -20.02
C VAL A 200 -4.92 13.27 -18.93
N ARG A 201 -6.10 13.44 -18.29
CA ARG A 201 -6.24 14.36 -17.16
C ARG A 201 -5.26 13.96 -16.05
N PRO A 202 -4.52 14.93 -15.46
CA PRO A 202 -3.75 14.69 -14.25
C PRO A 202 -4.64 14.07 -13.15
N PRO A 203 -4.12 13.17 -12.30
CA PRO A 203 -4.90 12.59 -11.22
C PRO A 203 -5.53 13.69 -10.34
N GLU A 204 -6.85 13.66 -10.17
CA GLU A 204 -7.55 14.60 -9.30
C GLU A 204 -7.10 14.36 -7.84
N GLY A 205 -6.46 15.36 -7.24
CA GLY A 205 -5.87 15.25 -5.89
C GLY A 205 -4.36 15.12 -5.86
N PHE A 206 -3.65 15.22 -6.99
CA PHE A 206 -2.19 15.35 -7.00
C PHE A 206 -1.77 16.74 -6.48
N GLN A 207 -1.92 16.99 -5.18
CA GLN A 207 -1.10 17.96 -4.49
C GLN A 207 0.31 17.38 -4.50
N VAL A 208 1.19 17.96 -5.31
CA VAL A 208 2.63 17.73 -5.13
C VAL A 208 2.98 18.35 -3.79
N GLU A 209 2.76 17.61 -2.70
CA GLU A 209 3.45 17.88 -1.45
C GLU A 209 4.92 17.55 -1.73
N VAL A 210 5.64 18.53 -2.28
CA VAL A 210 7.09 18.54 -2.18
C VAL A 210 7.39 18.74 -0.70
N ASN A 211 7.30 17.66 0.07
CA ASN A 211 7.94 17.57 1.36
C ASN A 211 9.45 17.52 1.06
N ILE A 212 10.02 18.69 0.74
CA ILE A 212 11.42 18.96 0.98
C ILE A 212 11.54 18.83 2.50
N LYS A 213 11.77 17.60 2.98
CA LYS A 213 12.43 17.40 4.25
C LYS A 213 13.76 18.11 4.08
N SER A 214 13.83 19.34 4.57
CA SER A 214 15.02 20.18 4.54
C SER A 214 16.10 19.51 5.39
N LYS A 215 16.78 18.50 4.83
CA LYS A 215 18.16 18.20 5.18
C LYS A 215 19.10 19.23 4.54
N GLY A 216 18.73 20.51 4.61
CA GLY A 216 19.37 21.59 3.87
C GLY A 216 19.30 22.94 4.57
N ASN A 217 18.91 22.99 5.85
CA ASN A 217 19.06 24.20 6.64
C ASN A 217 20.45 24.29 7.29
N ASP A 218 21.20 23.20 7.43
CA ASP A 218 22.51 23.26 8.11
C ASP A 218 23.51 24.14 7.34
N GLU A 219 23.52 24.10 6.00
CA GLU A 219 24.44 24.90 5.18
C GLU A 219 24.10 26.41 5.22
N VAL A 220 22.82 26.78 5.17
CA VAL A 220 22.40 28.18 5.26
C VAL A 220 22.65 28.73 6.68
N THR A 221 22.42 27.92 7.71
CA THR A 221 22.68 28.32 9.11
C THR A 221 24.18 28.51 9.36
N GLN A 222 25.03 27.65 8.79
CA GLN A 222 26.50 27.79 8.86
C GLN A 222 26.97 29.08 8.16
N ILE A 223 26.42 29.40 6.98
CA ILE A 223 26.76 30.63 6.25
C ILE A 223 26.32 31.88 7.04
N GLU A 224 25.13 31.85 7.66
CA GLU A 224 24.67 32.95 8.52
C GLU A 224 25.57 33.15 9.75
N GLU A 225 26.08 32.07 10.33
CA GLU A 225 26.96 32.12 11.49
C GLU A 225 28.36 32.63 11.13
N MET A 226 28.91 32.20 9.98
CA MET A 226 30.16 32.73 9.43
C MET A 226 30.04 34.24 9.10
N LEU A 227 28.93 34.67 8.50
CA LEU A 227 28.65 36.09 8.21
C LEU A 227 28.59 36.93 9.49
N LYS A 228 27.93 36.45 10.55
CA LYS A 228 27.86 37.15 11.84
C LYS A 228 29.24 37.27 12.49
N ASN A 229 30.06 36.23 12.44
CA ASN A 229 31.41 36.26 13.01
C ASN A 229 32.34 37.19 12.23
N MET A 230 32.24 37.20 10.90
CA MET A 230 32.97 38.14 10.05
C MET A 230 32.59 39.60 10.35
N ALA A 231 31.28 39.88 10.45
CA ALA A 231 30.79 41.23 10.74
C ALA A 231 31.26 41.75 12.13
N LYS A 232 31.28 40.88 13.16
CA LYS A 232 31.80 41.24 14.49
C LYS A 232 33.29 41.59 14.46
N LYS A 233 34.12 40.77 13.79
CA LYS A 233 35.57 41.04 13.68
C LYS A 233 35.85 42.31 12.86
N GLN A 234 35.08 42.56 11.80
CA GLN A 234 35.20 43.82 11.05
C GLN A 234 34.84 45.04 11.91
N GLN A 235 33.79 44.92 12.74
CA GLN A 235 33.42 45.97 13.69
C GLN A 235 34.51 46.20 14.75
N GLU A 236 35.15 45.15 15.26
CA GLU A 236 36.30 45.24 16.18
C GLU A 236 37.51 45.92 15.52
N LEU A 237 37.87 45.55 14.29
CA LEU A 237 38.99 46.14 13.56
C LEU A 237 38.78 47.64 13.25
N ILE A 238 37.55 48.04 12.93
CA ILE A 238 37.18 49.46 12.76
C ILE A 238 37.29 50.20 14.10
N SER A 239 36.92 49.57 15.22
CA SER A 239 37.01 50.20 16.54
C SER A 239 38.45 50.42 17.02
N LEU A 240 39.40 49.63 16.48
CA LEU A 240 40.85 49.77 16.73
C LEU A 240 41.52 50.82 15.82
N GLY A 241 40.75 51.49 14.94
CA GLY A 241 41.23 52.59 14.11
C GLY A 241 42.03 52.16 12.88
N VAL A 242 41.87 50.91 12.44
CA VAL A 242 42.48 50.39 11.21
C VAL A 242 41.79 50.99 9.99
N ASP A 243 42.55 51.26 8.92
CA ASP A 243 42.04 51.92 7.72
C ASP A 243 40.98 51.07 6.99
N SER A 244 39.98 51.75 6.43
CA SER A 244 38.72 51.13 5.99
C SER A 244 38.91 50.18 4.81
N GLU A 245 39.95 50.40 4.00
CA GLU A 245 40.27 49.58 2.83
C GLU A 245 40.90 48.22 3.20
N GLU A 246 41.63 48.14 4.32
CA GLU A 246 42.24 46.89 4.81
C GLU A 246 41.19 45.97 5.46
N VAL A 247 40.20 46.55 6.15
CA VAL A 247 39.09 45.79 6.77
C VAL A 247 38.17 45.14 5.72
N ALA A 248 37.99 45.82 4.57
CA ALA A 248 37.16 45.33 3.48
C ALA A 248 37.80 44.14 2.71
N ASN A 249 39.13 44.10 2.62
CA ASN A 249 39.88 43.09 1.89
C ASN A 249 40.32 41.87 2.73
N ALA A 250 40.01 41.85 4.02
CA ALA A 250 40.38 40.73 4.90
C ALA A 250 39.66 39.39 4.58
N LYS A 251 38.78 39.34 3.56
CA LYS A 251 38.04 38.14 3.13
C LYS A 251 38.92 36.94 2.81
N ASP A 252 40.11 37.16 2.25
CA ASP A 252 40.96 36.07 1.76
C ASP A 252 41.59 35.21 2.87
N ASN A 253 41.69 35.72 4.11
CA ASN A 253 42.33 35.00 5.22
C ASN A 253 41.37 34.24 6.15
N PHE A 254 40.05 34.31 5.94
CA PHE A 254 39.08 33.68 6.86
C PHE A 254 38.45 32.39 6.33
N ILE A 255 38.55 32.09 5.03
CA ILE A 255 37.99 30.85 4.46
C ILE A 255 38.98 29.67 4.60
N GLU A 256 40.28 29.92 4.67
CA GLU A 256 41.31 28.86 4.72
C GLU A 256 41.61 28.31 6.13
N ALA A 257 41.11 28.94 7.20
CA ALA A 257 41.52 28.61 8.56
C ALA A 257 40.80 27.40 9.21
N GLU A 258 39.76 26.83 8.60
CA GLU A 258 39.00 25.71 9.19
C GLU A 258 38.99 24.41 8.38
N LEU A 259 39.63 24.37 7.20
CA LEU A 259 39.79 23.14 6.42
C LEU A 259 40.94 22.23 6.89
N ILE A 260 41.75 22.64 7.88
CA ILE A 260 42.96 21.91 8.32
C ILE A 260 42.72 20.95 9.51
N ASN A 261 41.57 21.01 10.20
CA ASN A 261 41.28 20.10 11.33
C ASN A 261 40.33 18.95 10.97
N GLY A 262 40.43 18.44 9.74
CA GLY A 262 39.61 17.35 9.21
C GLY A 262 40.39 16.08 8.83
N GLU A 263 41.58 15.84 9.39
CA GLU A 263 42.25 14.53 9.32
C GLU A 263 42.41 13.93 10.73
N VAL A 264 41.56 12.92 10.98
CA VAL A 264 41.72 11.64 11.74
C VAL A 264 40.36 11.24 12.35
#